data_AF-A0AAV1BAX0-F1
#
_entry.id   AF-A0AAV1BAX0-F1
#
_cell.length_a   1.000
_cell.length_b   1.000
_cell.length_c   1.000
_cell.angle_alpha   90.00
_cell.angle_beta   90.00
_cell.angle_gamma   90.00
#
_symmetry.space_group_name_H-M   'P 1'
#
loop_
_entity.id
_entity.type
_entity.pdbx_description
1 polymer ?
#
loop_
_entity_poly.entity_id
_entity_poly.type
_entity_poly.pdbx_seq_one_letter_code
_entity_poly.pdbx_strand_id
1 'polypeptide(L)'
;MEGGESYRVFKSLNLDPQLLFNEIFNTGDDLLIETFDFIFREASIKLNLEGTKRSQHLKQGIDGILQNVQSVADQKLAVWEEYCLYHCFSLPQGFQMPNTDDLGGNHIDLVPTSPQELDAELESLRKKLAEVGKESEMLNQEIQAFPKHSSLNALHINEAVQLLEQNSQEVLTTAQELRRKIGKRNTNMIEETEEMKAKRFNNNKMDTSAKGLSNMKLEDLQRFVTQLE
;
A
#
# COMPACT_ATOMS: atom_id res chain seq x y z
N MET A 1 48.15 -0.15 -14.58
CA MET A 1 46.74 0.26 -14.47
C MET A 1 46.44 0.86 -13.10
N GLU A 2 47.19 0.54 -12.05
CA GLU A 2 47.46 1.48 -10.94
C GLU A 2 48.94 1.89 -10.99
N GLY A 3 49.25 3.15 -10.69
CA GLY A 3 50.63 3.65 -10.60
C GLY A 3 51.34 4.02 -11.91
N GLY A 4 50.70 3.87 -13.08
CA GLY A 4 51.24 4.33 -14.37
C GLY A 4 51.09 5.84 -14.57
N GLU A 5 51.82 6.41 -15.54
CA GLU A 5 51.76 7.85 -15.85
C GLU A 5 50.33 8.32 -16.20
N SER A 6 49.59 7.52 -16.98
CA SER A 6 48.18 7.81 -17.30
C SER A 6 47.31 7.89 -16.06
N TYR A 7 47.47 6.95 -15.13
CA TYR A 7 46.73 6.95 -13.87
C TYR A 7 47.00 8.23 -13.06
N ARG A 8 48.26 8.70 -13.00
CA ARG A 8 48.61 9.93 -12.27
C ARG A 8 47.98 11.17 -12.90
N VAL A 9 47.97 11.25 -14.22
CA VAL A 9 47.35 12.37 -14.96
C VAL A 9 45.84 12.40 -14.76
N PHE A 10 45.13 11.27 -14.94
CA PHE A 10 43.68 11.25 -14.72
C PHE A 10 43.31 11.51 -13.25
N LYS A 11 44.09 10.98 -12.30
CA LYS A 11 43.90 11.27 -10.88
C LYS A 11 44.09 12.74 -10.55
N SER A 12 45.02 13.44 -11.20
CA SER A 12 45.20 14.89 -11.02
C SER A 12 44.01 15.71 -11.56
N LEU A 13 43.27 15.16 -12.53
CA LEU A 13 42.03 15.72 -13.05
C LEU A 13 40.81 15.27 -12.24
N ASN A 14 41.01 14.61 -11.10
CA ASN A 14 39.97 14.03 -10.26
C ASN A 14 39.06 13.03 -11.03
N LEU A 15 39.63 12.35 -12.03
CA LEU A 15 38.98 11.32 -12.82
C LEU A 15 39.48 9.95 -12.40
N ASP A 16 38.56 9.11 -11.94
CA ASP A 16 38.78 7.70 -11.70
C ASP A 16 37.99 6.87 -12.73
N PRO A 17 38.66 6.28 -13.74
CA PRO A 17 38.01 5.47 -14.75
C PRO A 17 37.25 4.28 -14.16
N GLN A 18 37.77 3.67 -13.09
CA GLN A 18 37.13 2.52 -12.46
C GLN A 18 35.82 2.90 -11.79
N LEU A 19 35.78 4.08 -11.15
CA LEU A 19 34.53 4.61 -10.58
C LEU A 19 33.49 4.86 -11.68
N LEU A 20 33.91 5.42 -12.83
CA LEU A 20 33.03 5.64 -13.97
C LEU A 20 32.44 4.34 -14.51
N PHE A 21 33.27 3.30 -14.71
CA PHE A 21 32.78 2.01 -15.22
C PHE A 21 31.80 1.34 -14.26
N ASN A 22 32.11 1.34 -12.95
CA ASN A 22 31.21 0.81 -11.94
C ASN A 22 29.85 1.52 -11.94
N GLU A 23 29.82 2.85 -12.07
CA GLU A 23 28.58 3.60 -12.16
C GLU A 23 27.76 3.20 -13.39
N ILE A 24 28.41 3.05 -14.54
CA ILE A 24 27.76 2.63 -15.79
C ILE A 24 27.20 1.21 -15.67
N PHE A 25 27.96 0.29 -15.06
CA PHE A 25 27.53 -1.10 -14.88
C PHE A 25 26.32 -1.17 -13.94
N ASN A 26 26.40 -0.52 -12.78
CA ASN A 26 25.31 -0.46 -11.81
C ASN A 26 24.05 0.15 -12.42
N THR A 27 24.18 1.27 -13.15
CA THR A 27 23.04 1.89 -13.84
C THR A 27 22.41 0.95 -14.87
N GLY A 28 23.24 0.21 -15.60
CA GLY A 28 22.78 -0.79 -16.57
C GLY A 28 22.02 -1.94 -15.90
N ASP A 29 22.53 -2.45 -14.79
CA ASP A 29 21.90 -3.51 -14.01
C ASP A 29 20.57 -3.08 -13.42
N ASP A 30 20.53 -1.90 -12.81
CA ASP A 30 19.30 -1.31 -12.24
C ASP A 30 18.23 -1.15 -13.33
N LEU A 31 18.60 -0.63 -14.50
CA LEU A 31 17.69 -0.48 -15.63
C LEU A 31 17.13 -1.83 -16.11
N LEU A 32 17.98 -2.86 -16.19
CA LEU A 32 17.55 -4.21 -16.60
C LEU A 32 16.58 -4.80 -15.58
N ILE A 33 16.89 -4.72 -14.29
CA ILE A 33 16.04 -5.23 -13.21
C ILE A 33 14.68 -4.53 -13.24
N GLU A 34 14.66 -3.19 -13.25
CA GLU A 34 13.42 -2.40 -13.28
C GLU A 34 12.56 -2.71 -14.51
N THR A 35 13.19 -2.83 -15.69
CA THR A 35 12.49 -3.14 -16.94
C THR A 35 11.83 -4.52 -16.88
N PHE A 36 12.54 -5.53 -16.38
CA PHE A 36 12.01 -6.89 -16.32
C PHE A 36 10.95 -7.07 -15.23
N ASP A 37 11.07 -6.35 -14.11
CA ASP A 37 10.03 -6.30 -13.10
C ASP A 37 8.75 -5.61 -13.61
N PHE A 38 8.90 -4.55 -14.42
CA PHE A 38 7.77 -3.94 -15.13
C PHE A 38 7.11 -4.92 -16.10
N ILE A 39 7.89 -5.65 -16.90
CA ILE A 39 7.37 -6.67 -17.83
C ILE A 39 6.61 -7.76 -17.07
N PHE A 40 7.16 -8.26 -15.95
CA PHE A 40 6.50 -9.26 -15.12
C PHE A 40 5.16 -8.74 -14.58
N ARG A 41 5.12 -7.50 -14.09
CA ARG A 41 3.90 -6.87 -13.56
C ARG A 41 2.84 -6.73 -14.66
N GLU A 42 3.20 -6.15 -15.80
CA GLU A 42 2.28 -5.96 -16.93
C GLU A 42 1.75 -7.29 -17.48
N ALA A 43 2.61 -8.29 -17.62
CA ALA A 43 2.22 -9.61 -18.10
C ALA A 43 1.30 -10.32 -17.11
N SER A 44 1.57 -10.20 -15.81
CA SER A 44 0.72 -10.79 -14.75
C SER A 44 -0.69 -10.20 -14.76
N ILE A 45 -0.82 -8.89 -14.94
CA ILE A 45 -2.11 -8.18 -15.04
C ILE A 45 -2.86 -8.62 -16.31
N LYS A 46 -2.22 -8.54 -17.48
CA LYS A 46 -2.89 -8.85 -18.77
C LYS A 46 -3.35 -10.30 -18.87
N LEU A 47 -2.66 -11.21 -18.19
CA LEU A 47 -2.96 -12.64 -18.21
C LEU A 47 -3.83 -13.09 -17.02
N ASN A 48 -4.22 -12.18 -16.10
CA ASN A 48 -4.97 -12.47 -14.88
C ASN A 48 -4.38 -13.65 -14.07
N LEU A 49 -3.05 -13.64 -13.87
CA LEU A 49 -2.33 -14.78 -13.28
C LEU A 49 -2.11 -14.66 -11.76
N GLU A 50 -2.64 -13.61 -11.13
CA GLU A 50 -2.46 -13.33 -9.71
C GLU A 50 -2.80 -14.54 -8.83
N GLY A 51 -1.86 -14.93 -7.95
CA GLY A 51 -2.02 -16.06 -7.04
C GLY A 51 -2.00 -17.45 -7.68
N THR A 52 -1.73 -17.58 -8.98
CA THR A 52 -1.71 -18.89 -9.69
C THR A 52 -0.30 -19.47 -9.80
N LYS A 53 -0.19 -20.81 -9.90
CA LYS A 53 1.08 -21.49 -10.27
C LYS A 53 1.67 -21.00 -11.60
N ARG A 54 0.82 -20.47 -12.49
CA ARG A 54 1.23 -19.94 -13.80
C ARG A 54 1.93 -18.58 -13.69
N SER A 55 1.67 -17.80 -12.64
CA SER A 55 2.46 -16.60 -12.33
C SER A 55 3.90 -16.96 -11.92
N GLN A 56 4.09 -18.04 -11.16
CA GLN A 56 5.44 -18.52 -10.81
C GLN A 56 6.23 -18.96 -12.05
N HIS A 57 5.61 -19.72 -12.96
CA HIS A 57 6.26 -20.11 -14.21
C HIS A 57 6.58 -18.91 -15.10
N LEU A 58 5.72 -17.88 -15.12
CA LEU A 58 5.97 -16.64 -15.83
C LEU A 58 7.18 -15.90 -15.24
N LYS A 59 7.26 -15.76 -13.91
CA LYS A 59 8.41 -15.14 -13.24
C LYS A 59 9.71 -15.89 -13.56
N GLN A 60 9.70 -17.21 -13.44
CA GLN A 60 10.86 -18.05 -13.80
C GLN A 60 11.30 -17.87 -15.25
N GLY A 61 10.36 -17.79 -16.19
CA GLY A 61 10.68 -17.55 -17.59
C GLY A 61 11.29 -16.17 -17.84
N ILE A 62 10.73 -15.14 -17.22
CA ILE A 62 11.23 -13.76 -17.31
C ILE A 62 12.61 -13.64 -16.68
N ASP A 63 12.82 -14.22 -15.49
CA ASP A 63 14.11 -14.22 -14.80
C ASP A 63 15.17 -14.98 -15.62
N GLY A 64 14.80 -16.07 -16.31
CA GLY A 64 15.70 -16.77 -17.22
C GLY A 64 16.11 -15.92 -18.44
N ILE A 65 15.19 -15.10 -18.98
CA ILE A 65 15.54 -14.14 -20.04
C ILE A 65 16.43 -13.03 -19.49
N LEU A 66 16.11 -12.49 -18.31
CA LEU A 66 16.91 -11.47 -17.64
C LEU A 66 18.36 -11.95 -17.45
N GLN A 67 18.56 -13.15 -16.92
CA GLN A 67 19.88 -13.75 -16.74
C GLN A 67 20.67 -13.88 -18.04
N ASN A 68 20.00 -14.26 -19.14
CA ASN A 68 20.64 -14.35 -20.45
C ASN A 68 21.05 -12.96 -20.97
N VAL A 69 20.17 -11.97 -20.82
CA VAL A 69 20.44 -10.59 -21.24
C VAL A 69 21.59 -10.00 -20.42
N GLN A 70 21.55 -10.14 -19.09
CA GLN A 70 22.60 -9.72 -18.18
C GLN A 70 23.94 -10.36 -18.55
N SER A 71 23.98 -11.68 -18.69
CA SER A 71 25.22 -12.39 -19.05
C SER A 71 25.84 -11.88 -20.37
N VAL A 72 25.02 -11.55 -21.38
CA VAL A 72 25.51 -10.97 -22.63
C VAL A 72 25.96 -9.52 -22.44
N ALA A 73 25.21 -8.74 -21.67
CA ALA A 73 25.55 -7.35 -21.36
C ALA A 73 26.88 -7.28 -20.61
N ASP A 74 27.05 -8.05 -19.54
CA ASP A 74 28.28 -8.14 -18.74
C ASP A 74 29.49 -8.47 -19.60
N GLN A 75 29.35 -9.46 -20.49
CA GLN A 75 30.42 -9.85 -21.39
C GLN A 75 30.83 -8.69 -22.32
N LYS A 76 29.85 -7.96 -22.87
CA LYS A 76 30.11 -6.84 -23.78
C LYS A 76 30.67 -5.64 -23.04
N LEU A 77 30.17 -5.36 -21.84
CA LEU A 77 30.61 -4.28 -20.98
C LEU A 77 32.03 -4.52 -20.47
N ALA A 78 32.41 -5.76 -20.15
CA ALA A 78 33.79 -6.10 -19.79
C ALA A 78 34.78 -5.84 -20.94
N VAL A 79 34.44 -6.23 -22.17
CA VAL A 79 35.27 -5.95 -23.35
C VAL A 79 35.34 -4.43 -23.63
N TRP A 80 34.22 -3.73 -23.43
CA TRP A 80 34.17 -2.28 -23.58
C TRP A 80 35.02 -1.55 -22.53
N GLU A 81 34.99 -1.99 -21.28
CA GLU A 81 35.85 -1.47 -20.22
C GLU A 81 37.33 -1.66 -20.56
N GLU A 82 37.73 -2.87 -20.98
CA GLU A 82 39.11 -3.16 -21.36
C GLU A 82 39.55 -2.24 -22.51
N TYR A 83 38.70 -2.07 -23.52
CA TYR A 83 38.93 -1.14 -24.62
C TYR A 83 39.11 0.30 -24.13
N CYS A 84 38.23 0.77 -23.26
CA CYS A 84 38.30 2.14 -22.72
C CYS A 84 39.55 2.35 -21.88
N LEU A 85 39.95 1.39 -21.05
CA LEU A 85 41.19 1.46 -20.28
C LEU A 85 42.42 1.52 -21.19
N TYR A 86 42.42 0.74 -22.27
CA TYR A 86 43.56 0.65 -23.17
C TYR A 86 43.65 1.80 -24.18
N HIS A 87 42.54 2.42 -24.57
CA HIS A 87 42.52 3.43 -25.64
C HIS A 87 41.99 4.81 -25.22
N CYS A 88 41.03 4.87 -24.30
CA CYS A 88 40.41 6.14 -23.89
C CYS A 88 41.14 6.75 -22.68
N PHE A 89 41.55 5.90 -21.73
CA PHE A 89 42.24 6.27 -20.50
C PHE A 89 43.73 5.92 -20.53
N SER A 90 44.30 5.83 -21.73
CA SER A 90 45.73 5.67 -21.98
C SER A 90 46.35 6.97 -22.48
N LEU A 91 47.53 7.32 -21.99
CA LEU A 91 48.30 8.43 -22.56
C LEU A 91 49.07 7.97 -23.80
N PRO A 92 49.06 8.74 -24.90
CA PRO A 92 49.96 8.49 -26.02
C PRO A 92 51.42 8.51 -25.56
N GLN A 93 52.24 7.67 -26.18
CA GLN A 93 53.66 7.60 -25.85
C GLN A 93 54.33 8.96 -26.09
N GLY A 94 55.04 9.48 -25.08
CA GLY A 94 55.68 10.79 -25.14
C GLY A 94 54.77 11.97 -24.77
N PHE A 95 53.51 11.73 -24.40
CA PHE A 95 52.67 12.76 -23.82
C PHE A 95 53.23 13.19 -22.46
N GLN A 96 53.56 14.47 -22.35
CA GLN A 96 53.90 15.11 -21.08
C GLN A 96 52.81 16.11 -20.76
N MET A 97 52.29 16.03 -19.53
CA MET A 97 51.40 17.06 -19.02
C MET A 97 52.21 18.37 -18.99
N PRO A 98 51.68 19.50 -19.51
CA PRO A 98 52.36 20.78 -19.37
C PRO A 98 52.63 21.01 -17.89
N ASN A 99 53.90 21.24 -17.52
CA ASN A 99 54.24 21.56 -16.15
C ASN A 99 53.39 22.76 -15.72
N THR A 100 52.59 22.60 -14.67
CA THR A 100 51.82 23.69 -14.07
C THR A 100 52.71 24.84 -13.60
N ASP A 101 54.01 24.60 -13.44
CA ASP A 101 55.01 25.59 -13.06
C ASP A 101 55.39 26.55 -14.21
N ASP A 102 55.05 26.20 -15.47
CA ASP A 102 55.44 26.96 -16.68
C ASP A 102 54.24 27.59 -17.43
N LEU A 103 53.06 27.67 -16.79
CA LEU A 103 51.94 28.50 -17.25
C LEU A 103 52.21 30.01 -17.02
N GLY A 104 53.43 30.44 -17.32
CA GLY A 104 53.78 31.84 -17.50
C GLY A 104 53.32 32.32 -18.88
N GLY A 105 52.07 32.73 -18.99
CA GLY A 105 51.72 33.75 -19.99
C GLY A 105 50.80 33.35 -21.14
N ASN A 106 49.76 32.56 -20.90
CA ASN A 106 48.51 32.67 -21.68
C ASN A 106 47.34 32.30 -20.76
N HIS A 107 47.02 33.23 -19.85
CA HIS A 107 45.86 33.14 -18.98
C HIS A 107 44.58 33.17 -19.84
N ILE A 108 43.81 32.09 -19.76
CA ILE A 108 42.35 32.21 -19.79
C ILE A 108 42.03 33.26 -18.72
N ASP A 109 41.28 34.30 -19.07
CA ASP A 109 40.75 35.31 -18.15
C ASP A 109 39.83 34.62 -17.11
N LEU A 110 40.42 33.88 -16.17
CA LEU A 110 39.84 33.75 -14.85
C LEU A 110 39.98 35.13 -14.25
N VAL A 111 38.84 35.83 -14.13
CA VAL A 111 38.71 36.97 -13.22
C VAL A 111 39.48 36.61 -11.95
N PRO A 112 40.52 37.37 -11.57
CA PRO A 112 41.30 37.02 -10.41
C PRO A 112 40.44 37.29 -9.17
N THR A 113 39.64 36.29 -8.79
CA THR A 113 39.02 36.24 -7.47
C THR A 113 40.17 36.29 -6.49
N SER A 114 40.21 37.32 -5.67
CA SER A 114 41.31 37.49 -4.72
C SER A 114 41.39 36.25 -3.82
N PRO A 115 42.58 35.83 -3.36
CA PRO A 115 42.70 34.69 -2.44
C PRO A 115 41.76 34.79 -1.24
N GLN A 116 41.49 36.02 -0.80
CA GLN A 116 40.56 36.34 0.29
C GLN A 116 39.08 36.11 -0.05
N GLU A 117 38.66 36.35 -1.30
CA GLU A 117 37.30 36.04 -1.77
C GLU A 117 37.11 34.54 -1.92
N LEU A 118 38.13 33.82 -2.42
CA LEU A 118 38.11 32.36 -2.51
C LEU A 118 38.03 31.72 -1.12
N ASP A 119 38.80 32.21 -0.16
CA ASP A 119 38.73 31.76 1.23
C ASP A 119 37.35 32.02 1.85
N ALA A 120 36.74 33.17 1.56
CA ALA A 120 35.40 33.50 2.03
C ALA A 120 34.33 32.59 1.41
N GLU A 121 34.44 32.28 0.11
CA GLU A 121 33.54 31.35 -0.58
C GLU A 121 33.71 29.92 -0.05
N LEU A 122 34.94 29.49 0.18
CA LEU A 122 35.25 28.18 0.73
C LEU A 122 34.72 28.02 2.16
N GLU A 123 34.83 29.05 2.99
CA GLU A 123 34.23 29.06 4.33
C GLU A 123 32.69 29.06 4.27
N SER A 124 32.10 29.80 3.33
CA SER A 124 30.66 29.77 3.05
C SER A 124 30.18 28.37 2.65
N LEU A 125 30.91 27.68 1.77
CA LEU A 125 30.61 26.31 1.35
C LEU A 125 30.76 25.30 2.49
N ARG A 126 31.81 25.42 3.31
CA ARG A 126 32.00 24.59 4.50
C ARG A 126 30.84 24.75 5.48
N LYS A 127 30.42 25.99 5.72
CA LYS A 127 29.26 26.27 6.58
C LYS A 127 27.98 25.65 6.03
N LYS A 128 27.71 25.80 4.73
CA LYS A 128 26.55 25.17 4.07
C LYS A 128 26.61 23.64 4.15
N LEU A 129 27.78 23.05 3.94
CA LEU A 129 27.96 21.60 4.04
C LEU A 129 27.68 21.10 5.47
N ALA A 130 28.14 21.83 6.49
CA ALA A 130 27.86 21.49 7.89
C ALA A 130 26.37 21.64 8.24
N GLU A 131 25.68 22.61 7.66
CA GLU A 131 24.23 22.80 7.82
C GLU A 131 23.43 21.67 7.15
N VAL A 132 23.72 21.37 5.88
CA VAL A 132 23.12 20.25 5.15
C VAL A 132 23.43 18.92 5.83
N GLY A 133 24.62 18.74 6.39
CA GLY A 133 24.98 17.55 7.17
C GLY A 133 24.09 17.35 8.40
N LYS A 134 23.78 18.43 9.13
CA LYS A 134 22.86 18.37 10.29
C LYS A 134 21.43 18.08 9.85
N GLU A 135 20.96 18.71 8.77
CA GLU A 135 19.63 18.45 8.22
C GLU A 135 19.50 17.00 7.73
N SER A 136 20.54 16.47 7.07
CA SER A 136 20.59 15.08 6.64
C SER A 136 20.56 14.09 7.80
N GLU A 137 21.29 14.38 8.89
CA GLU A 137 21.25 13.55 10.10
C GLU A 137 19.86 13.57 10.75
N MET A 138 19.24 14.74 10.85
CA MET A 138 17.88 14.89 11.38
C MET A 138 16.85 14.12 10.53
N LEU A 139 16.92 14.27 9.20
CA LEU A 139 16.04 13.55 8.29
C LEU A 139 16.24 12.03 8.39
N ASN A 140 17.48 11.57 8.51
CA ASN A 140 17.77 10.15 8.70
C ASN A 140 17.20 9.62 10.04
N GLN A 141 17.26 10.41 11.11
CA GLN A 141 16.61 10.06 12.38
C GLN A 141 15.08 9.96 12.23
N GLU A 142 14.46 10.87 11.48
CA GLU A 142 13.03 10.83 11.18
C GLU A 142 12.66 9.58 10.36
N ILE A 143 13.43 9.28 9.31
CA ILE A 143 13.26 8.08 8.48
C ILE A 143 13.37 6.81 9.34
N GLN A 144 14.27 6.76 10.33
CA GLN A 144 14.38 5.60 11.23
C GLN A 144 13.25 5.52 12.26
N ALA A 145 12.69 6.66 12.69
CA ALA A 145 11.57 6.70 13.62
C ALA A 145 10.23 6.36 12.94
N PHE A 146 10.06 6.74 11.67
CA PHE A 146 8.81 6.60 10.93
C PHE A 146 8.26 5.16 10.87
N PRO A 147 9.05 4.12 10.56
CA PRO A 147 8.60 2.73 10.58
C PRO A 147 8.09 2.29 11.96
N LYS A 148 8.71 2.77 13.05
CA LYS A 148 8.30 2.42 14.41
C LYS A 148 6.91 3.00 14.69
N HIS A 149 6.68 4.27 14.34
CA HIS A 149 5.36 4.90 14.46
C HIS A 149 4.32 4.23 13.56
N SER A 150 4.67 3.92 12.31
CA SER A 150 3.79 3.22 11.37
C SER A 150 3.36 1.85 11.89
N SER A 151 4.32 1.06 12.40
CA SER A 151 4.04 -0.28 12.96
C SER A 151 3.12 -0.24 14.19
N LEU A 152 3.32 0.74 15.06
CA LEU A 152 2.54 0.92 16.28
C LEU A 152 1.11 1.38 15.93
N ASN A 153 0.97 2.29 14.97
CA ASN A 153 -0.33 2.71 14.45
C ASN A 153 -1.08 1.54 13.78
N ALA A 154 -0.40 0.72 12.98
CA ALA A 154 -1.00 -0.46 12.37
C ALA A 154 -1.52 -1.46 13.42
N LEU A 155 -0.77 -1.64 14.52
CA LEU A 155 -1.18 -2.49 15.64
C LEU A 155 -2.44 -1.94 16.32
N HIS A 156 -2.48 -0.65 16.64
CA HIS A 156 -3.67 -0.01 17.23
C HIS A 156 -4.89 -0.09 16.31
N ILE A 157 -4.72 0.12 15.00
CA ILE A 157 -5.82 0.00 14.02
C ILE A 157 -6.34 -1.43 14.01
N ASN A 158 -5.46 -2.42 14.00
CA ASN A 158 -5.85 -3.83 13.99
C ASN A 158 -6.60 -4.23 15.28
N GLU A 159 -6.15 -3.75 16.45
CA GLU A 159 -6.83 -3.97 17.72
C GLU A 159 -8.24 -3.33 17.73
N ALA A 160 -8.37 -2.10 17.24
CA ALA A 160 -9.65 -1.42 17.12
C ALA A 160 -10.62 -2.16 16.18
N VAL A 161 -10.12 -2.71 15.06
CA VAL A 161 -10.92 -3.52 14.13
C VAL A 161 -11.41 -4.80 14.80
N GLN A 162 -10.54 -5.51 15.54
CA GLN A 162 -10.94 -6.73 16.26
C GLN A 162 -12.03 -6.46 17.29
N LEU A 163 -11.91 -5.38 18.07
CA LEU A 163 -12.93 -4.99 19.04
C LEU A 163 -14.26 -4.64 18.38
N LEU A 164 -14.24 -3.96 17.24
CA LEU A 164 -15.46 -3.67 16.46
C LEU A 164 -16.11 -4.94 15.92
N GLU A 165 -15.32 -5.89 15.40
CA GLU A 165 -15.83 -7.17 14.93
C GLU A 165 -16.47 -7.98 16.06
N GLN A 166 -15.83 -8.06 17.23
CA GLN A 166 -16.37 -8.73 18.40
C GLN A 166 -17.69 -8.11 18.85
N ASN A 167 -17.73 -6.79 19.01
CA ASN A 167 -18.96 -6.07 19.36
C ASN A 167 -20.07 -6.29 18.32
N SER A 168 -19.73 -6.31 17.03
CA SER A 168 -20.71 -6.55 15.97
C SER A 168 -21.33 -7.95 16.07
N GLN A 169 -20.54 -8.98 16.40
CA GLN A 169 -21.01 -10.35 16.62
C GLN A 169 -21.90 -10.45 17.87
N GLU A 170 -21.53 -9.81 18.97
CA GLU A 170 -22.36 -9.77 20.18
C GLU A 170 -23.71 -9.07 19.95
N VAL A 171 -23.71 -7.96 19.20
CA VAL A 171 -24.96 -7.26 18.84
C VAL A 171 -25.82 -8.15 17.94
N LEU A 172 -25.24 -8.82 16.94
CA LEU A 172 -25.96 -9.73 16.04
C LEU A 172 -26.62 -10.88 16.80
N THR A 173 -25.87 -11.54 17.69
CA THR A 173 -26.39 -12.65 18.50
C THR A 173 -27.50 -12.20 19.45
N THR A 174 -27.32 -11.03 20.10
CA THR A 174 -28.33 -10.44 20.98
C THR A 174 -29.61 -10.09 20.22
N ALA A 175 -29.49 -9.51 19.02
CA ALA A 175 -30.63 -9.19 18.17
C ALA A 175 -31.39 -10.45 17.71
N GLN A 176 -30.67 -11.53 17.36
CA GLN A 176 -31.28 -12.82 17.00
C GLN A 176 -32.03 -13.44 18.19
N GLU A 177 -31.46 -13.38 19.39
CA GLU A 177 -32.11 -13.84 20.61
C GLU A 177 -33.38 -13.02 20.91
N LEU A 178 -33.33 -11.69 20.80
CA LEU A 178 -34.50 -10.83 20.94
C LEU A 178 -35.58 -11.22 19.94
N ARG A 179 -35.24 -11.40 18.66
CA ARG A 179 -36.18 -11.82 17.61
C ARG A 179 -36.86 -13.15 17.97
N ARG A 180 -36.09 -14.13 18.44
CA ARG A 180 -36.62 -15.43 18.89
C ARG A 180 -37.55 -15.30 20.08
N LYS A 181 -37.20 -14.49 21.09
CA LYS A 181 -38.04 -14.26 22.28
C LYS A 181 -39.34 -13.54 21.93
N ILE A 182 -39.29 -12.55 21.04
CA ILE A 182 -40.48 -11.85 20.54
C ILE A 182 -41.39 -12.81 19.78
N GLY A 183 -40.83 -13.62 18.87
CA GLY A 183 -41.59 -14.63 18.13
C GLY A 183 -42.33 -15.59 19.07
N LYS A 184 -41.61 -16.17 20.06
CA LYS A 184 -42.21 -17.06 21.06
C LYS A 184 -43.31 -16.38 21.87
N ARG A 185 -43.08 -15.15 22.34
CA ARG A 185 -44.09 -14.39 23.09
C ARG A 185 -45.35 -14.15 22.25
N ASN A 186 -45.19 -13.84 20.97
CA ASN A 186 -46.32 -13.58 20.08
C ASN A 186 -47.14 -14.84 19.82
N THR A 187 -46.50 -15.99 19.60
CA THR A 187 -47.17 -17.30 19.48
C THR A 187 -47.95 -17.64 20.76
N ASN A 188 -47.31 -17.51 21.93
CA ASN A 188 -47.96 -17.75 23.22
C ASN A 188 -49.20 -16.84 23.42
N MET A 189 -49.11 -15.55 23.06
CA MET A 189 -50.28 -14.67 23.15
C MET A 189 -51.41 -15.11 22.22
N ILE A 190 -51.11 -15.53 20.99
CA ILE A 190 -52.14 -16.02 20.05
C ILE A 190 -52.83 -17.25 20.65
N GLU A 191 -52.05 -18.22 21.12
CA GLU A 191 -52.57 -19.44 21.77
C GLU A 191 -53.43 -19.11 23.01
N GLU A 192 -52.98 -18.21 23.90
CA GLU A 192 -53.75 -17.76 25.06
C GLU A 192 -55.06 -17.08 24.64
N THR A 193 -55.03 -16.28 23.57
CA THR A 193 -56.22 -15.58 23.07
C THR A 193 -57.23 -16.57 22.47
N GLU A 194 -56.75 -17.60 21.77
CA GLU A 194 -57.60 -18.67 21.24
C GLU A 194 -58.16 -19.56 22.35
N GLU A 195 -57.37 -19.90 23.37
CA GLU A 195 -57.83 -20.65 24.53
C GLU A 195 -58.90 -19.87 25.31
N MET A 196 -58.72 -18.56 25.48
CA MET A 196 -59.70 -17.69 26.12
C MET A 196 -61.00 -17.58 25.29
N LYS A 197 -60.91 -17.53 23.96
CA LYS A 197 -62.09 -17.59 23.07
C LYS A 197 -62.79 -18.95 23.15
N ALA A 198 -62.05 -20.06 23.11
CA ALA A 198 -62.61 -21.41 23.23
C ALA A 198 -63.32 -21.62 24.57
N LYS A 199 -62.75 -21.10 25.68
CA LYS A 199 -63.40 -21.07 27.00
C LYS A 199 -64.70 -20.26 27.00
N ARG A 200 -64.76 -19.12 26.30
CA ARG A 200 -66.01 -18.34 26.13
C ARG A 200 -67.07 -19.11 25.33
N PHE A 201 -66.71 -19.80 24.26
CA PHE A 201 -67.66 -20.60 23.47
C PHE A 201 -68.18 -21.83 24.23
N ASN A 202 -67.34 -22.49 25.03
CA ASN A 202 -67.79 -23.60 25.87
C ASN A 202 -68.70 -23.13 27.02
N ASN A 203 -68.43 -21.97 27.63
CA ASN A 203 -69.30 -21.42 28.67
C ASN A 203 -70.64 -20.91 28.11
N ASN A 204 -70.66 -20.37 26.88
CA ASN A 204 -71.91 -19.96 26.23
C ASN A 204 -72.75 -21.12 25.68
N LYS A 205 -72.23 -22.35 25.65
CA LYS A 205 -73.01 -23.54 25.26
C LYS A 205 -73.89 -24.08 26.40
N MET A 206 -73.71 -23.58 27.62
CA MET A 206 -74.51 -24.00 28.79
C MET A 206 -75.61 -23.03 29.19
N ASP A 207 -75.84 -21.94 28.44
CA ASP A 207 -76.97 -21.03 28.66
C ASP A 207 -77.55 -20.52 27.32
N THR A 208 -78.14 -21.42 26.55
CA THR A 208 -79.27 -21.06 25.66
C THR A 208 -80.57 -21.59 26.25
N SER A 209 -80.88 -21.15 27.47
CA SER A 209 -82.26 -21.08 27.93
C SER A 209 -82.87 -19.80 27.37
N ALA A 210 -83.26 -19.84 26.09
CA ALA A 210 -84.25 -18.91 25.55
C ALA A 210 -85.63 -19.22 26.19
N LYS A 211 -85.78 -18.91 27.49
CA LYS A 211 -87.03 -19.03 28.26
C LYS A 211 -87.87 -17.73 28.25
N GLY A 212 -87.65 -16.87 27.27
CA GLY A 212 -88.28 -15.54 27.22
C GLY A 212 -89.46 -15.38 26.27
N LEU A 213 -89.61 -16.19 25.21
CA LEU A 213 -90.50 -15.84 24.08
C LEU A 213 -91.38 -16.97 23.53
N SER A 214 -91.35 -18.19 24.08
CA SER A 214 -92.04 -19.34 23.48
C SER A 214 -93.50 -19.57 23.92
N ASN A 215 -94.07 -18.72 24.78
CA ASN A 215 -95.44 -18.90 25.30
C ASN A 215 -96.43 -17.77 24.96
N MET A 216 -96.08 -16.80 24.10
CA MET A 216 -97.07 -15.83 23.59
C MET A 216 -97.89 -16.47 22.47
N LYS A 217 -99.20 -16.63 22.70
CA LYS A 217 -100.13 -17.05 21.66
C LYS A 217 -100.42 -15.88 20.73
N LEU A 218 -100.69 -16.17 19.47
CA LEU A 218 -100.96 -15.18 18.41
C LEU A 218 -102.13 -14.23 18.78
N GLU A 219 -103.07 -14.72 19.59
CA GLU A 219 -104.20 -13.93 20.09
C GLU A 219 -103.80 -12.77 21.02
N ASP A 220 -102.67 -12.87 21.73
CA ASP A 220 -102.19 -11.83 22.65
C ASP A 220 -101.51 -10.66 21.91
N LEU A 221 -100.98 -10.91 20.71
CA LEU A 221 -100.38 -9.89 19.83
C LEU A 221 -101.47 -9.08 19.09
N GLN A 222 -102.61 -9.70 18.81
CA GLN A 222 -103.75 -9.04 18.15
C GLN A 222 -104.49 -8.06 19.07
N ARG A 223 -104.35 -8.22 20.39
CA ARG A 223 -104.91 -7.32 21.42
C ARG A 223 -104.07 -6.04 21.63
N PHE A 224 -102.80 -6.06 21.23
CA PHE A 224 -101.90 -4.90 21.30
C PHE A 224 -102.06 -3.95 20.09
N VAL A 225 -102.45 -4.48 18.93
CA VAL A 225 -102.65 -3.69 17.70
C VAL A 225 -103.98 -2.93 17.75
N THR A 226 -105.01 -3.47 18.40
CA THR A 226 -106.32 -2.80 18.58
C THR A 226 -106.38 -1.77 19.71
N GLN A 227 -105.27 -1.55 20.44
CA GLN A 227 -105.14 -0.49 21.45
C GLN A 227 -104.27 0.69 20.98
N LEU A 228 -103.86 0.69 19.71
CA LEU A 228 -103.05 1.75 19.09
C LEU A 228 -103.80 2.53 17.97
N GLU A 229 -105.13 2.41 17.91
CA GLU A 229 -106.07 3.32 17.22
C GLU A 229 -107.01 3.95 18.25
#